data_AF-A0A963LTW6-F1
#
_entry.id   AF-A0A963LTW6-F1
#
_cell.length_a   1.000
_cell.length_b   1.000
_cell.length_c   1.000
_cell.angle_alpha   90.00
_cell.angle_beta   90.00
_cell.angle_gamma   90.00
#
_symmetry.space_group_name_H-M   'P 1'
#
loop_
_entity.id
_entity.type
_entity.pdbx_description
1 polymer ?
#
loop_
_entity_poly.entity_id
_entity_poly.type
_entity_poly.pdbx_seq_one_letter_code
_entity_poly.pdbx_strand_id
1 'polypeptide(L)' 'MSEYQWWHERCDGLGITTSVEVKLLHAEQSPHQRVEIYDHQSFGRMLVLDGYIQASQADEFIYHEMAVHV' A
#
# COMPACT_ATOMS: atom_id res chain seq x y z
N MET A 1 18.29 -14.12 6.48
CA MET A 1 16.81 -14.13 6.60
C MET A 1 16.33 -12.96 5.76
N SER A 2 15.41 -13.17 4.81
CA SER A 2 14.90 -12.06 3.99
C SER A 2 14.19 -11.05 4.89
N GLU A 3 14.43 -9.76 4.68
CA GLU A 3 13.70 -8.68 5.37
C GLU A 3 12.25 -8.52 4.88
N TYR A 4 11.84 -9.36 3.93
CA TYR A 4 10.52 -9.37 3.32
C TYR A 4 9.58 -10.31 4.07
N GLN A 5 8.34 -9.86 4.25
CA GLN A 5 7.27 -10.60 4.89
C GLN A 5 6.00 -10.55 4.02
N TRP A 6 5.16 -11.56 4.15
CA TRP A 6 3.82 -11.52 3.59
C TRP A 6 2.94 -10.54 4.38
N TRP A 7 2.35 -9.60 3.66
CA TRP A 7 1.38 -8.65 4.18
C TRP A 7 0.07 -8.80 3.40
N HIS A 8 -1.05 -8.61 4.10
CA HIS A 8 -2.39 -8.77 3.56
C HIS A 8 -3.11 -7.42 3.61
N GLU A 9 -3.64 -7.01 2.47
CA GLU A 9 -4.49 -5.83 2.41
C GLU A 9 -5.80 -6.09 3.14
N ARG A 10 -6.30 -5.08 3.84
CA ARG A 10 -7.65 -5.09 4.40
C ARG A 10 -8.66 -4.91 3.26
N CYS A 11 -9.51 -5.91 3.05
CA CYS A 11 -10.53 -5.92 1.99
C CYS A 11 -11.94 -6.18 2.57
N ASP A 12 -12.45 -5.27 3.40
CA ASP A 12 -13.72 -5.45 4.11
C ASP A 12 -14.91 -5.59 3.14
N GLY A 13 -15.63 -6.71 3.24
CA GLY A 13 -16.87 -6.94 2.48
C GLY A 13 -16.69 -7.29 1.00
N LEU A 14 -15.45 -7.39 0.49
CA LEU A 14 -15.18 -7.63 -0.93
C LEU A 14 -15.17 -9.12 -1.32
N GLY A 15 -14.99 -10.02 -0.35
CA GLY A 15 -14.85 -11.46 -0.60
C GLY A 15 -13.54 -11.85 -1.32
N ILE A 16 -12.57 -10.93 -1.38
CA ILE A 16 -11.26 -11.09 -2.01
C ILE A 16 -10.20 -10.70 -0.98
N THR A 17 -9.00 -11.29 -1.08
CA THR A 17 -7.83 -10.90 -0.29
C THR A 17 -6.65 -10.67 -1.22
N THR A 18 -6.03 -9.50 -1.11
CA THR A 18 -4.76 -9.20 -1.78
C THR A 18 -3.62 -9.46 -0.80
N SER A 19 -2.62 -10.23 -1.22
CA SER A 19 -1.44 -10.53 -0.39
C SER A 19 -0.18 -10.25 -1.19
N VAL A 20 0.78 -9.57 -0.59
CA VAL A 20 2.03 -9.16 -1.25
C VAL A 20 3.21 -9.39 -0.33
N GLU A 21 4.37 -9.71 -0.93
CA GLU A 21 5.63 -9.85 -0.19
C GLU A 21 6.32 -8.48 -0.15
N VAL A 22 6.44 -7.92 1.05
CA VAL A 22 6.88 -6.53 1.25
C VAL A 22 7.91 -6.39 2.37
N LYS A 23 8.72 -5.34 2.30
CA LYS A 23 9.56 -4.89 3.40
C LYS A 23 9.00 -3.59 3.99
N LEU A 24 8.79 -3.55 5.31
CA LEU A 24 8.35 -2.33 5.99
C LEU A 24 9.50 -1.31 6.02
N LEU A 25 9.27 -0.10 5.50
CA LEU A 25 10.24 1.00 5.50
C LEU A 25 9.92 2.05 6.57
N HIS A 26 8.63 2.32 6.80
CA HIS A 26 8.17 3.30 7.79
C HIS A 26 6.82 2.89 8.36
N ALA A 27 6.60 3.15 9.65
CA ALA A 27 5.30 2.99 10.28
C ALA A 27 5.12 4.03 11.39
N GLU A 28 4.01 4.75 11.36
CA GLU A 28 3.65 5.71 12.39
C GLU A 28 2.14 5.74 12.65
N GLN A 29 1.75 6.06 13.88
CA GLN A 29 0.37 6.41 14.20
C GLN A 29 0.26 7.93 14.19
N SER A 30 -0.45 8.49 13.22
CA SER A 30 -0.80 9.91 13.22
C SER A 30 -2.06 10.14 14.10
N PRO A 31 -2.43 11.40 14.39
CA PRO A 31 -3.70 11.70 15.05
C PRO A 31 -4.96 11.23 14.31
N HIS A 32 -4.83 10.85 13.03
CA HIS A 32 -5.96 10.54 12.17
C HIS A 32 -5.99 9.08 11.70
N GLN A 33 -4.82 8.48 11.47
CA GLN A 33 -4.69 7.18 10.82
C GLN A 33 -3.31 6.56 11.05
N ARG A 34 -3.25 5.23 10.90
CA ARG A 34 -2.01 4.46 10.81
C ARG A 34 -1.41 4.67 9.42
N VAL A 35 -0.17 5.16 9.36
CA VAL A 35 0.57 5.41 8.11
C VAL A 35 1.71 4.43 8.00
N GLU A 36 1.77 3.69 6.90
CA GLU A 36 2.81 2.71 6.63
C GLU A 36 3.36 2.88 5.21
N ILE A 37 4.68 2.77 5.09
CA ILE A 37 5.39 2.73 3.80
C ILE A 37 6.06 1.37 3.68
N TYR A 38 5.72 0.66 2.61
CA TYR A 38 6.32 -0.62 2.26
C TYR A 38 7.17 -0.52 0.99
N ASP A 39 8.17 -1.38 0.86
CA ASP A 39 8.91 -1.63 -0.37
C ASP A 39 8.44 -2.95 -0.99
N HIS A 40 8.09 -2.94 -2.27
CA HIS A 40 7.67 -4.10 -3.04
C HIS A 40 8.47 -4.19 -4.34
N GLN A 41 8.85 -5.40 -4.75
CA GLN A 41 9.73 -5.62 -5.89
C GLN A 41 9.18 -5.07 -7.23
N SER A 42 7.88 -5.21 -7.47
CA SER A 42 7.24 -4.77 -8.72
C SER A 42 6.47 -3.47 -8.61
N PHE A 43 6.03 -3.10 -7.40
CA PHE A 43 5.17 -1.94 -7.17
C PHE A 43 5.98 -0.73 -6.66
N GLY A 44 7.27 -0.92 -6.34
CA GLY A 44 8.10 0.06 -5.68
C GLY A 44 7.58 0.36 -4.28
N ARG A 45 7.69 1.62 -3.86
CA ARG A 45 7.15 2.07 -2.58
C ARG A 45 5.62 2.11 -2.63
N MET A 46 5.01 1.53 -1.60
CA MET A 46 3.56 1.50 -1.41
C MET A 46 3.19 2.30 -0.17
N LEU A 47 2.23 3.23 -0.33
CA LEU A 47 1.59 3.94 0.76
C LEU A 47 0.37 3.15 1.22
N VAL A 48 0.33 2.82 2.51
CA VAL A 48 -0.79 2.13 3.16
C VAL A 48 -1.31 3.01 4.29
N LEU A 49 -2.63 3.20 4.31
CA LEU A 49 -3.34 3.93 5.36
C LEU A 49 -4.41 3.03 5.97
N ASP A 50 -4.37 2.85 7.29
CA ASP A 50 -5.31 1.99 8.04
C ASP A 50 -5.49 0.55 7.48
N GLY A 51 -4.44 0.02 6.85
CA GLY A 51 -4.43 -1.31 6.25
C GLY A 51 -4.92 -1.39 4.80
N TYR A 52 -5.24 -0.25 4.17
CA TYR A 52 -5.66 -0.15 2.78
C TYR A 52 -4.55 0.47 1.92
N ILE A 53 -4.27 -0.13 0.75
CA ILE A 53 -3.32 0.43 -0.19
C ILE A 53 -3.91 1.72 -0.76
N GLN A 54 -3.16 2.82 -0.71
CA GLN A 54 -3.59 4.12 -1.25
C GLN A 54 -2.93 4.43 -2.58
N ALA A 55 -1.65 4.10 -2.73
CA ALA A 55 -0.89 4.33 -3.96
C ALA A 55 0.36 3.46 -3.98
N SER A 56 0.82 3.10 -5.18
CA SER A 56 2.15 2.54 -5.41
C SER A 56 2.90 3.34 -6.48
N GLN A 57 4.23 3.32 -6.45
CA GLN A 57 5.02 4.00 -7.47
C GLN A 57 4.78 3.47 -8.89
N ALA A 58 4.33 2.22 -9.03
CA ALA A 58 4.13 1.60 -10.33
C ALA A 58 2.81 1.98 -11.00
N ASP A 59 1.78 2.40 -10.26
CA ASP A 59 0.42 2.59 -10.79
C ASP A 59 -0.29 3.88 -10.36
N GLU A 60 0.30 4.68 -9.46
CA GLU A 60 -0.30 5.93 -8.97
C GLU A 60 -0.72 6.89 -10.09
N PHE A 61 0.04 6.91 -11.19
CA PHE A 61 -0.23 7.77 -12.34
C PHE A 61 -1.62 7.52 -12.95
N ILE A 62 -2.10 6.26 -12.93
CA ILE A 62 -3.41 5.91 -13.48
C ILE A 62 -4.51 6.63 -12.71
N TYR A 63 -4.44 6.61 -11.38
CA TYR A 63 -5.43 7.28 -10.54
C TYR A 63 -5.24 8.80 -10.57
N HIS A 64 -4.03 9.31 -10.43
CA HIS A 64 -3.78 10.75 -10.37
C HIS A 64 -4.10 11.46 -11.68
N GLU A 65 -3.72 10.91 -12.84
CA GLU A 65 -4.06 11.50 -14.12
C GLU A 65 -5.58 11.53 -14.32
N MET A 66 -6.28 10.43 -14.00
CA MET A 66 -7.74 10.36 -14.09
C MET A 66 -8.43 11.33 -13.13
N ALA A 67 -7.92 11.50 -11.91
CA ALA A 67 -8.53 12.39 -10.92
C ALA A 67 -8.33 13.87 -11.23
N VAL A 68 -7.23 14.23 -11.91
CA VAL A 68 -6.88 15.63 -12.19
C VAL A 68 -7.32 16.09 -13.58
N HIS A 69 -7.34 15.19 -14.57
CA HIS A 69 -7.52 15.55 -15.98
C HIS A 69 -8.88 15.14 -16.59
N VAL A 70 -9.80 14.61 -15.79
CA VAL A 70 -11.20 14.35 -16.18
C VAL A 70 -12.11 15.41 -15.59
#